data_AF-J9GMK0-F1
#
_entry.id   AF-J9GMK0-F1
#
_cell.length_a   1.000
_cell.length_b   1.000
_cell.length_c   1.000
_cell.angle_alpha   90.00
_cell.angle_beta   90.00
_cell.angle_gamma   90.00
#
_symmetry.space_group_name_H-M   'P 1'
#
loop_
_entity.id
_entity.type
_entity.pdbx_description
1 polymer ?
#
loop_
_entity_poly.entity_id
_entity_poly.type
_entity_poly.pdbx_seq_one_letter_code
_entity_poly.pdbx_strand_id
1 'polypeptide(L)'
;MGNEITQPTRDYLTEVLEQIGSTVQFVDANNASAQIRLGIKGTPSEAVKVFEGANLEKAFAEPDAYAIRVDDKAVTILGAESMGAFYGVATLKMMLSSLENHQLPQVEIHDWASIPLRGFVEGFYGGFNHQQRVSLMNFARDVKMNLYVYAAKSDRYHTDWWDKLYPDEQMNQFRELVELEKKTGCEFAWSVHLGSFFRGLNGQNYAEQKEKLIAKFDQLREIGVNRFCILNDDFGSGSTDMVVRLLNDLNQNYVKKNDCKPIIYCPQQYNNAWSDSNGKREIKGLT
;
A
#
# COMPACT_ATOMS: atom_id res chain seq x y z
N MET A 1 24.19 9.78 -2.98
CA MET A 1 23.22 8.65 -2.81
C MET A 1 23.29 7.74 -4.01
N GLY A 2 22.99 6.44 -3.87
CA GLY A 2 22.88 5.52 -5.02
C GLY A 2 21.82 5.98 -6.03
N ASN A 3 22.07 5.76 -7.33
CA ASN A 3 21.15 6.18 -8.39
C ASN A 3 19.78 5.50 -8.31
N GLU A 4 19.70 4.34 -7.66
CA GLU A 4 18.47 3.56 -7.49
C GLU A 4 17.57 4.03 -6.33
N ILE A 5 17.98 5.06 -5.57
CA ILE A 5 17.11 5.69 -4.57
C ILE A 5 16.08 6.56 -5.29
N THR A 6 14.81 6.18 -5.13
CA THR A 6 13.66 6.82 -5.78
C THR A 6 13.42 8.24 -5.27
N GLN A 7 12.82 9.09 -6.11
CA GLN A 7 12.51 10.48 -5.75
C GLN A 7 11.67 10.61 -4.47
N PRO A 8 10.61 9.81 -4.23
CA PRO A 8 9.84 9.87 -2.98
C PRO A 8 10.69 9.64 -1.71
N THR A 9 11.65 8.73 -1.75
CA THR A 9 12.59 8.50 -0.64
C THR A 9 13.48 9.72 -0.39
N ARG A 10 13.92 10.38 -1.47
CA ARG A 10 14.73 11.60 -1.38
C ARG A 10 13.92 12.76 -0.80
N ASP A 11 12.71 12.96 -1.30
CA ASP A 11 11.81 14.02 -0.84
C ASP A 11 11.45 13.81 0.63
N TYR A 12 11.15 12.58 1.03
CA TYR A 12 10.83 12.26 2.42
C TYR A 12 12.03 12.49 3.34
N LEU A 13 13.24 12.09 2.94
CA LEU A 13 14.44 12.39 3.72
C LEU A 13 14.67 13.90 3.86
N THR A 14 14.50 14.65 2.76
CA THR A 14 14.62 16.11 2.78
C THR A 14 13.63 16.71 3.77
N GLU A 15 12.37 16.31 3.70
CA GLU A 15 11.31 16.74 4.63
C GLU A 15 11.71 16.46 6.10
N VAL A 16 12.21 15.26 6.39
CA VAL A 16 12.63 14.85 7.75
C VAL A 16 13.78 15.70 8.27
N LEU A 17 14.78 16.00 7.44
CA LEU A 17 15.94 16.79 7.83
C LEU A 17 15.62 18.29 7.95
N GLU A 18 14.75 18.82 7.08
CA GLU A 18 14.29 20.21 7.16
C GLU A 18 13.44 20.46 8.42
N GLN A 19 12.65 19.46 8.87
CA GLN A 19 11.88 19.54 10.12
C GLN A 19 12.74 19.78 11.36
N ILE A 20 14.02 19.38 11.34
CA ILE A 20 14.99 19.62 12.42
C ILE A 20 15.91 20.82 12.13
N GLY A 21 15.58 21.65 11.13
CA GLY A 21 16.34 22.84 10.77
C GLY A 21 17.63 22.58 9.99
N SER A 22 17.82 21.38 9.44
CA SER A 22 18.98 21.07 8.60
C SER A 22 18.77 21.51 7.16
N THR A 23 19.86 21.84 6.46
CA THR A 23 19.85 22.05 5.00
C THR A 23 20.37 20.81 4.30
N VAL A 24 19.67 20.35 3.25
CA VAL A 24 20.02 19.13 2.53
C VAL A 24 20.73 19.45 1.22
N GLN A 25 21.92 18.88 1.04
CA GLN A 25 22.64 18.89 -0.23
C GLN A 25 22.96 17.45 -0.65
N PHE A 26 22.48 17.07 -1.83
CA PHE A 26 22.78 15.75 -2.37
C PHE A 26 24.15 15.73 -3.04
N VAL A 27 24.93 14.70 -2.70
CA VAL A 27 26.26 14.42 -3.25
C VAL A 27 26.32 13.03 -3.87
N ASP A 28 27.43 12.71 -4.53
CA ASP A 28 27.68 11.41 -5.17
C ASP A 28 27.45 10.21 -4.22
N ALA A 29 27.01 9.09 -4.77
CA ALA A 29 26.77 7.83 -4.05
C ALA A 29 27.98 7.32 -3.25
N ASN A 30 29.19 7.60 -3.72
CA ASN A 30 30.44 7.09 -3.18
C ASN A 30 31.18 8.13 -2.33
N ASN A 31 30.55 9.27 -2.04
CA ASN A 31 31.16 10.29 -1.19
C ASN A 31 31.16 9.85 0.28
N ALA A 32 32.31 9.39 0.76
CA ALA A 32 32.51 8.98 2.16
C ALA A 32 32.41 10.13 3.19
N SER A 33 32.42 11.39 2.76
CA SER A 33 32.19 12.53 3.68
C SER A 33 30.70 12.82 3.93
N ALA A 34 29.78 12.12 3.26
CA ALA A 34 28.35 12.29 3.47
C ALA A 34 27.93 11.85 4.88
N GLN A 35 27.23 12.75 5.57
CA GLN A 35 26.70 12.54 6.93
C GLN A 35 25.47 11.62 6.95
N ILE A 36 24.68 11.62 5.88
CA ILE A 36 23.58 10.67 5.68
C ILE A 36 23.85 9.91 4.37
N ARG A 37 23.84 8.58 4.44
CA ARG A 37 24.18 7.68 3.33
C ARG A 37 22.99 6.77 3.07
N LEU A 38 22.45 6.82 1.85
CA LEU A 38 21.36 5.93 1.41
C LEU A 38 21.83 5.08 0.24
N GLY A 39 21.51 3.79 0.31
CA GLY A 39 21.77 2.83 -0.75
C GLY A 39 20.77 1.69 -0.78
N ILE A 40 20.85 0.91 -1.86
CA ILE A 40 20.09 -0.32 -2.08
C ILE A 40 21.08 -1.47 -2.21
N LYS A 41 20.79 -2.61 -1.60
CA LYS A 41 21.63 -3.81 -1.69
C LYS A 41 21.91 -4.16 -3.15
N GLY A 42 23.17 -4.52 -3.45
CA GLY A 42 23.59 -4.88 -4.80
C GLY A 42 23.91 -3.69 -5.72
N THR A 43 23.82 -2.45 -5.24
CA THR A 43 24.15 -1.25 -6.02
C THR A 43 25.43 -0.57 -5.51
N PRO A 44 26.31 -0.02 -6.37
CA PRO A 44 27.49 0.70 -5.92
C PRO A 44 27.12 1.96 -5.10
N SER A 45 27.43 1.96 -3.81
CA SER A 45 27.27 3.12 -2.94
C SER A 45 28.10 2.98 -1.67
N GLU A 46 28.39 4.10 -1.00
CA GLU A 46 29.03 4.10 0.31
C GLU A 46 28.18 3.36 1.37
N ALA A 47 26.85 3.42 1.26
CA ALA A 47 25.96 2.71 2.18
C ALA A 47 26.13 1.19 2.07
N VAL A 48 26.31 0.65 0.85
CA VAL A 48 26.60 -0.77 0.66
C VAL A 48 27.94 -1.15 1.29
N LYS A 49 28.99 -0.34 1.10
CA LYS A 49 30.32 -0.59 1.69
C LYS A 49 30.29 -0.65 3.21
N VAL A 50 29.53 0.24 3.86
CA VAL A 50 29.38 0.24 5.33
C VAL A 50 28.82 -1.09 5.84
N PHE A 51 27.92 -1.72 5.09
CA PHE A 51 27.32 -3.00 5.45
C PHE A 51 28.02 -4.21 4.79
N GLU A 52 29.16 -4.03 4.13
CA GLU A 52 29.96 -5.16 3.66
C GLU A 52 30.39 -6.04 4.84
N GLY A 53 30.11 -7.35 4.74
CA GLY A 53 30.38 -8.32 5.81
C GLY A 53 29.36 -8.33 6.95
N ALA A 54 28.35 -7.45 6.95
CA ALA A 54 27.24 -7.56 7.89
C ALA A 54 26.37 -8.79 7.56
N ASN A 55 25.92 -9.53 8.58
CA ASN A 55 25.07 -10.71 8.40
C ASN A 55 23.60 -10.31 8.16
N LEU A 56 23.33 -9.78 6.97
CA LEU A 56 22.01 -9.29 6.57
C LEU A 56 21.19 -10.28 5.74
N GLU A 57 21.78 -11.40 5.30
CA GLU A 57 21.16 -12.29 4.32
C GLU A 57 19.78 -12.78 4.74
N LYS A 58 19.64 -13.21 6.00
CA LYS A 58 18.37 -13.69 6.53
C LYS A 58 17.34 -12.58 6.64
N ALA A 59 17.72 -11.41 7.17
CA ALA A 59 16.81 -10.27 7.33
C ALA A 59 16.36 -9.72 5.97
N PHE A 60 17.27 -9.64 4.99
CA PHE A 60 16.98 -9.07 3.67
C PHE A 60 16.24 -10.03 2.73
N ALA A 61 15.93 -11.24 3.19
CA ALA A 61 14.97 -12.13 2.52
C ALA A 61 13.51 -11.83 2.93
N GLU A 62 13.30 -11.03 3.98
CA GLU A 62 11.99 -10.68 4.51
C GLU A 62 11.41 -9.45 3.79
N PRO A 63 10.06 -9.28 3.78
CA PRO A 63 9.41 -8.14 3.14
C PRO A 63 9.88 -6.80 3.72
N ASP A 64 10.02 -5.80 2.84
CA ASP A 64 10.29 -4.41 3.21
C ASP A 64 11.58 -4.20 4.04
N ALA A 65 12.50 -5.15 3.99
CA ALA A 65 13.68 -5.18 4.84
C ALA A 65 14.66 -4.03 4.58
N TYR A 66 15.27 -3.54 5.67
CA TYR A 66 16.32 -2.53 5.65
C TYR A 66 17.24 -2.63 6.87
N ALA A 67 18.37 -1.95 6.80
CA ALA A 67 19.27 -1.74 7.92
C ALA A 67 19.58 -0.25 8.07
N ILE A 68 19.69 0.21 9.31
CA ILE A 68 20.21 1.53 9.67
C ILE A 68 21.37 1.38 10.65
N ARG A 69 22.47 2.08 10.39
CA ARG A 69 23.61 2.19 11.29
C ARG A 69 23.88 3.67 11.56
N VAL A 70 23.99 4.02 12.83
CA VAL A 70 24.44 5.33 13.30
C VAL A 70 25.77 5.13 14.00
N ASP A 71 26.80 5.83 13.53
CA ASP A 71 28.12 5.88 14.15
C ASP A 71 28.62 7.33 14.28
N ASP A 72 29.85 7.54 14.76
CA ASP A 72 30.44 8.88 14.94
C ASP A 72 30.60 9.69 13.65
N LYS A 73 30.52 9.04 12.48
CA LYS A 73 30.77 9.66 11.18
C LYS A 73 29.50 9.95 10.41
N ALA A 74 28.53 9.03 10.45
CA ALA A 74 27.35 9.11 9.60
C ALA A 74 26.15 8.29 10.11
N VAL A 75 24.98 8.62 9.57
CA VAL A 75 23.82 7.73 9.53
C VAL A 75 23.80 7.04 8.17
N THR A 76 23.80 5.72 8.17
CA THR A 76 23.74 4.90 6.95
C THR A 76 22.47 4.07 6.92
N ILE A 77 21.68 4.20 5.86
CA ILE A 77 20.48 3.42 5.59
C ILE A 77 20.71 2.58 4.33
N LEU A 78 20.49 1.27 4.45
CA LEU A 78 20.55 0.32 3.35
C LEU A 78 19.21 -0.42 3.24
N GLY A 79 18.49 -0.21 2.14
CA GLY A 79 17.31 -1.01 1.83
C GLY A 79 17.68 -2.32 1.12
N ALA A 80 16.95 -3.40 1.38
CA ALA A 80 16.99 -4.58 0.51
C ALA A 80 16.49 -4.21 -0.90
N GLU A 81 15.41 -3.42 -0.94
CA GLU A 81 14.84 -2.79 -2.12
C GLU A 81 14.47 -1.33 -1.82
N SER A 82 13.95 -0.62 -2.82
CA SER A 82 13.65 0.82 -2.73
C SER A 82 12.75 1.19 -1.55
N MET A 83 11.68 0.42 -1.32
CA MET A 83 10.76 0.66 -0.21
C MET A 83 11.41 0.37 1.16
N GLY A 84 12.34 -0.58 1.24
CA GLY A 84 13.13 -0.79 2.46
C GLY A 84 13.89 0.48 2.87
N ALA A 85 14.57 1.13 1.92
CA ALA A 85 15.27 2.38 2.19
C ALA A 85 14.29 3.50 2.63
N PHE A 86 13.11 3.57 2.01
CA PHE A 86 12.04 4.49 2.39
C PHE A 86 11.57 4.28 3.85
N TYR A 87 11.38 3.03 4.28
CA TYR A 87 11.05 2.72 5.67
C TYR A 87 12.20 2.98 6.64
N GLY A 88 13.45 2.86 6.18
CA GLY A 88 14.62 3.29 6.93
C GLY A 88 14.61 4.79 7.22
N VAL A 89 14.17 5.62 6.26
CA VAL A 89 13.94 7.06 6.49
C VAL A 89 12.83 7.29 7.52
N ALA A 90 11.76 6.50 7.50
CA ALA A 90 10.72 6.59 8.54
C ALA A 90 11.27 6.27 9.94
N THR A 91 12.17 5.29 10.08
CA THR A 91 12.86 5.03 11.36
C THR A 91 13.75 6.18 11.77
N LEU A 92 14.53 6.74 10.84
CA LEU A 92 15.34 7.93 11.13
C LEU A 92 14.46 9.09 11.62
N LYS A 93 13.32 9.35 10.97
CA LYS A 93 12.35 10.36 11.43
C LYS A 93 11.93 10.12 12.88
N MET A 94 11.51 8.90 13.20
CA MET A 94 11.08 8.54 14.56
C MET A 94 12.20 8.75 15.59
N MET A 95 13.44 8.37 15.26
CA MET A 95 14.59 8.57 16.13
C MET A 95 14.85 10.07 16.37
N LEU A 96 14.88 10.87 15.30
CA LEU A 96 15.11 12.31 15.39
C LEU A 96 14.00 13.02 16.17
N SER A 97 12.73 12.61 16.04
CA SER A 97 11.62 13.26 16.74
C SER A 97 11.46 12.83 18.20
N SER A 98 12.09 11.73 18.62
CA SER A 98 11.92 11.17 19.98
C SER A 98 13.08 11.50 20.93
N LEU A 99 14.20 12.00 20.40
CA LEU A 99 15.43 12.20 21.16
C LEU A 99 15.70 13.70 21.36
N GLU A 100 16.13 14.05 22.58
CA GLU A 100 16.46 15.43 22.93
C GLU A 100 17.55 15.98 22.00
N ASN A 101 17.36 17.22 21.53
CA ASN A 101 18.28 17.91 20.63
C ASN A 101 18.62 17.11 19.35
N HIS A 102 17.78 16.16 18.95
CA HIS A 102 17.99 15.28 17.78
C HIS A 102 19.28 14.45 17.84
N GLN A 103 19.82 14.21 19.03
CA GLN A 103 21.04 13.42 19.20
C GLN A 103 20.75 11.93 19.03
N LEU A 104 21.30 11.33 17.99
CA LEU A 104 21.15 9.90 17.71
C LEU A 104 22.19 9.08 18.48
N PRO A 105 21.81 8.02 19.21
CA PRO A 105 22.78 7.10 19.80
C PRO A 105 23.48 6.29 18.69
N GLN A 106 24.68 5.82 18.98
CA GLN A 106 25.30 4.80 18.15
C GLN A 106 24.46 3.52 18.23
N VAL A 107 23.98 3.05 17.08
CA VAL A 107 23.08 1.90 17.01
C VAL A 107 23.16 1.26 15.63
N GLU A 108 22.88 -0.03 15.58
CA GLU A 108 22.61 -0.75 14.34
C GLU A 108 21.27 -1.47 14.49
N ILE A 109 20.35 -1.22 13.56
CA ILE A 109 19.01 -1.81 13.53
C ILE A 109 18.85 -2.53 12.20
N HIS A 110 18.46 -3.81 12.25
CA HIS A 110 18.01 -4.58 11.09
C HIS A 110 16.52 -4.83 11.28
N ASP A 111 15.71 -4.37 10.33
CA ASP A 111 14.26 -4.36 10.49
C ASP A 111 13.56 -4.78 9.19
N TRP A 112 12.38 -5.36 9.34
CA TRP A 112 11.58 -5.92 8.25
C TRP A 112 10.12 -6.08 8.67
N ALA A 113 9.22 -6.24 7.70
CA ALA A 113 7.81 -6.43 7.97
C ALA A 113 7.46 -7.93 8.07
N SER A 114 6.86 -8.35 9.19
CA SER A 114 6.28 -9.71 9.32
C SER A 114 4.99 -9.88 8.52
N ILE A 115 4.32 -8.77 8.17
CA ILE A 115 3.07 -8.76 7.41
C ILE A 115 3.26 -7.86 6.18
N PRO A 116 3.12 -8.38 4.95
CA PRO A 116 3.36 -7.62 3.72
C PRO A 116 2.38 -6.47 3.49
N LEU A 117 1.13 -6.59 3.93
CA LEU A 117 0.09 -5.55 3.77
C LEU A 117 -0.32 -5.02 5.14
N ARG A 118 -0.14 -3.72 5.37
CA ARG A 118 -0.33 -3.07 6.68
C ARG A 118 -1.00 -1.73 6.42
N GLY A 119 -2.11 -1.46 7.08
CA GLY A 119 -2.89 -0.32 6.65
C GLY A 119 -4.18 -0.10 7.40
N PHE A 120 -5.03 0.71 6.79
CA PHE A 120 -6.34 1.04 7.29
C PHE A 120 -7.41 0.88 6.21
N VAL A 121 -8.64 0.64 6.65
CA VAL A 121 -9.82 0.54 5.80
C VAL A 121 -10.85 1.57 6.24
N GLU A 122 -11.42 2.32 5.31
CA GLU A 122 -12.54 3.23 5.57
C GLU A 122 -13.86 2.44 5.63
N GLY A 123 -13.96 1.49 6.57
CA GLY A 123 -15.07 0.52 6.64
C GLY A 123 -16.16 0.82 7.67
N PHE A 124 -16.10 1.96 8.37
CA PHE A 124 -17.09 2.33 9.39
C PHE A 124 -18.36 2.93 8.75
N TYR A 125 -19.44 3.02 9.54
CA TYR A 125 -20.67 3.69 9.10
C TYR A 125 -20.46 5.22 9.03
N GLY A 126 -20.26 5.71 7.80
CA GLY A 126 -19.91 7.09 7.52
C GLY A 126 -18.87 7.14 6.40
N GLY A 127 -18.07 8.20 6.40
CA GLY A 127 -16.93 8.35 5.51
C GLY A 127 -16.03 9.49 5.95
N PHE A 128 -14.75 9.37 5.62
CA PHE A 128 -13.80 10.48 5.71
C PHE A 128 -14.07 11.47 4.58
N ASN A 129 -13.83 12.76 4.86
CA ASN A 129 -13.69 13.73 3.77
C ASN A 129 -12.31 13.58 3.09
N HIS A 130 -12.13 14.22 1.94
CA HIS A 130 -10.88 14.10 1.17
C HIS A 130 -9.63 14.53 1.94
N GLN A 131 -9.69 15.63 2.70
CA GLN A 131 -8.56 16.11 3.50
C GLN A 131 -8.16 15.11 4.60
N GLN A 132 -9.14 14.44 5.21
CA GLN A 132 -8.88 13.38 6.20
C GLN A 132 -8.20 12.17 5.56
N ARG A 133 -8.60 11.77 4.34
CA ARG A 133 -7.94 10.68 3.59
C ARG A 133 -6.48 11.00 3.29
N VAL A 134 -6.23 12.22 2.78
CA VAL A 134 -4.87 12.73 2.55
C VAL A 134 -4.05 12.74 3.84
N SER A 135 -4.62 13.22 4.95
CA SER A 135 -3.94 13.24 6.25
C SER A 135 -3.57 11.83 6.74
N LEU A 136 -4.48 10.86 6.61
CA LEU A 136 -4.25 9.49 7.03
C LEU A 136 -3.18 8.77 6.19
N MET A 137 -3.13 9.00 4.88
CA MET A 137 -2.07 8.43 4.04
C MET A 137 -0.68 9.00 4.38
N ASN A 138 -0.59 10.30 4.70
CA ASN A 138 0.65 10.89 5.19
C ASN A 138 1.06 10.32 6.56
N PHE A 139 0.10 10.12 7.47
CA PHE A 139 0.38 9.45 8.74
C PHE A 139 0.85 7.99 8.55
N ALA A 140 0.20 7.25 7.65
CA ALA A 140 0.51 5.85 7.35
C ALA A 140 1.97 5.65 6.94
N ARG A 141 2.50 6.54 6.07
CA ARG A 141 3.92 6.59 5.70
C ARG A 141 4.85 6.54 6.91
N ASP A 142 4.57 7.41 7.88
CA ASP A 142 5.46 7.65 9.01
C ASP A 142 5.53 6.44 9.95
N VAL A 143 4.48 5.62 9.98
CA VAL A 143 4.41 4.37 10.77
C VAL A 143 4.54 3.11 9.92
N LYS A 144 5.06 3.24 8.69
CA LYS A 144 5.36 2.13 7.75
C LYS A 144 4.12 1.32 7.31
N MET A 145 2.92 1.89 7.39
CA MET A 145 1.76 1.34 6.72
C MET A 145 1.86 1.59 5.21
N ASN A 146 1.38 0.65 4.41
CA ASN A 146 1.52 0.64 2.96
C ASN A 146 0.19 0.42 2.22
N LEU A 147 -0.95 0.43 2.91
CA LEU A 147 -2.25 0.21 2.29
C LEU A 147 -3.35 1.10 2.90
N TYR A 148 -4.13 1.71 2.03
CA TYR A 148 -5.41 2.33 2.33
C TYR A 148 -6.49 1.68 1.47
N VAL A 149 -7.45 1.02 2.11
CA VAL A 149 -8.63 0.45 1.44
C VAL A 149 -9.79 1.44 1.51
N TYR A 150 -10.15 2.01 0.36
CA TYR A 150 -11.33 2.85 0.20
C TYR A 150 -12.59 1.99 0.19
N ALA A 151 -13.37 2.04 1.27
CA ALA A 151 -14.60 1.27 1.46
C ALA A 151 -15.74 2.12 2.07
N ALA A 152 -15.72 3.42 1.76
CA ALA A 152 -16.53 4.46 2.39
C ALA A 152 -18.04 4.21 2.24
N LYS A 153 -18.72 3.69 3.27
CA LYS A 153 -20.16 3.35 3.20
C LYS A 153 -21.09 4.51 2.78
N SER A 154 -20.63 5.76 2.90
CA SER A 154 -21.33 6.95 2.39
C SER A 154 -21.31 7.12 0.86
N ASP A 155 -20.41 6.43 0.15
CA ASP A 155 -20.31 6.51 -1.30
C ASP A 155 -21.21 5.45 -1.97
N ARG A 156 -22.10 5.91 -2.85
CA ARG A 156 -23.01 5.01 -3.58
C ARG A 156 -22.33 4.34 -4.77
N TYR A 157 -21.31 4.94 -5.36
CA TYR A 157 -20.65 4.44 -6.56
C TYR A 157 -19.79 3.19 -6.34
N HIS A 158 -19.45 2.91 -5.09
CA HIS A 158 -18.78 1.66 -4.71
C HIS A 158 -19.75 0.63 -4.09
N THR A 159 -21.02 1.03 -3.87
CA THR A 159 -22.11 0.19 -3.33
C THR A 159 -23.27 0.04 -4.33
N ASP A 160 -24.37 0.78 -4.18
CA ASP A 160 -25.59 0.65 -5.00
C ASP A 160 -25.42 1.01 -6.47
N TRP A 161 -24.46 1.89 -6.79
CA TRP A 161 -24.17 2.42 -8.12
C TRP A 161 -22.81 1.92 -8.63
N TRP A 162 -22.43 0.69 -8.24
CA TRP A 162 -21.19 0.03 -8.70
C TRP A 162 -21.07 -0.02 -10.23
N ASP A 163 -22.20 -0.01 -10.94
CA ASP A 163 -22.31 -0.08 -12.39
C ASP A 163 -22.29 1.30 -13.08
N LYS A 164 -22.25 2.40 -12.33
CA LYS A 164 -22.21 3.76 -12.86
C LYS A 164 -20.81 4.34 -12.73
N LEU A 165 -20.30 5.00 -13.77
CA LEU A 165 -19.02 5.70 -13.71
C LEU A 165 -19.06 6.89 -12.73
N TYR A 166 -17.93 7.18 -12.09
CA TYR A 166 -17.77 8.30 -11.18
C TYR A 166 -17.80 9.62 -11.96
N PRO A 167 -18.31 10.71 -11.37
CA PRO A 167 -18.15 12.05 -11.91
C PRO A 167 -16.69 12.52 -11.81
N ASP A 168 -16.35 13.54 -12.59
CA ASP A 168 -14.99 14.11 -12.64
C ASP A 168 -14.50 14.63 -11.29
N GLU A 169 -15.39 15.20 -10.46
CA GLU A 169 -15.03 15.73 -9.15
C GLU A 169 -14.44 14.64 -8.24
N GLN A 170 -15.13 13.49 -8.12
CA GLN A 170 -14.66 12.36 -7.32
C GLN A 170 -13.42 11.72 -7.96
N MET A 171 -13.38 11.62 -9.29
CA MET A 171 -12.19 11.12 -10.00
C MET A 171 -10.95 11.99 -9.77
N ASN A 172 -11.11 13.31 -9.65
CA ASN A 172 -10.02 14.22 -9.32
C ASN A 172 -9.49 13.96 -7.90
N GLN A 173 -10.38 13.76 -6.92
CA GLN A 173 -9.98 13.39 -5.57
C GLN A 173 -9.22 12.06 -5.55
N PHE A 174 -9.70 11.03 -6.26
CA PHE A 174 -8.99 9.75 -6.33
C PHE A 174 -7.64 9.87 -7.03
N ARG A 175 -7.51 10.71 -8.07
CA ARG A 175 -6.22 10.97 -8.72
C ARG A 175 -5.24 11.58 -7.73
N GLU A 176 -5.67 12.51 -6.88
CA GLU A 176 -4.82 13.07 -5.83
C GLU A 176 -4.36 12.00 -4.83
N LEU A 177 -5.23 11.04 -4.47
CA LEU A 177 -4.85 9.93 -3.59
C LEU A 177 -3.86 8.96 -4.27
N VAL A 178 -4.01 8.68 -5.56
CA VAL A 178 -3.05 7.87 -6.32
C VAL A 178 -1.69 8.58 -6.46
N GLU A 179 -1.66 9.90 -6.66
CA GLU A 179 -0.40 10.65 -6.62
C GLU A 179 0.22 10.67 -5.22
N LEU A 180 -0.61 10.68 -4.18
CA LEU A 180 -0.14 10.61 -2.80
C LEU A 180 0.43 9.22 -2.45
N GLU A 181 -0.11 8.14 -3.00
CA GLU A 181 0.46 6.79 -2.88
C GLU A 181 1.94 6.79 -3.28
N LYS A 182 2.27 7.42 -4.42
CA LYS A 182 3.67 7.48 -4.90
C LYS A 182 4.60 8.19 -3.93
N LYS A 183 4.10 9.19 -3.21
CA LYS A 183 4.88 9.98 -2.24
C LYS A 183 5.00 9.30 -0.88
N THR A 184 3.98 8.53 -0.49
CA THR A 184 3.83 7.98 0.85
C THR A 184 4.20 6.50 0.94
N GLY A 185 4.25 5.79 -0.18
CA GLY A 185 4.30 4.33 -0.20
C GLY A 185 3.02 3.67 0.31
N CYS A 186 1.97 4.46 0.63
CA CYS A 186 0.68 3.97 1.08
C CYS A 186 -0.23 3.77 -0.13
N GLU A 187 -0.44 2.53 -0.52
CA GLU A 187 -1.23 2.16 -1.69
C GLU A 187 -2.70 2.56 -1.56
N PHE A 188 -3.27 3.22 -2.57
CA PHE A 188 -4.70 3.49 -2.65
C PHE A 188 -5.42 2.34 -3.36
N ALA A 189 -6.09 1.49 -2.58
CA ALA A 189 -6.89 0.39 -3.08
C ALA A 189 -8.38 0.75 -3.07
N TRP A 190 -9.04 0.66 -4.22
CA TRP A 190 -10.48 0.90 -4.32
C TRP A 190 -11.28 -0.38 -4.11
N SER A 191 -12.42 -0.31 -3.44
CA SER A 191 -13.27 -1.48 -3.20
C SER A 191 -14.62 -1.38 -3.89
N VAL A 192 -15.20 -2.52 -4.28
CA VAL A 192 -16.62 -2.63 -4.67
C VAL A 192 -17.35 -3.55 -3.70
N HIS A 193 -18.56 -3.17 -3.31
CA HIS A 193 -19.46 -4.00 -2.54
C HIS A 193 -20.45 -4.75 -3.46
N LEU A 194 -20.45 -6.08 -3.44
CA LEU A 194 -21.20 -6.92 -4.38
C LEU A 194 -22.69 -7.10 -4.04
N GLY A 195 -23.16 -6.55 -2.91
CA GLY A 195 -24.53 -6.79 -2.42
C GLY A 195 -25.66 -6.52 -3.42
N SER A 196 -25.49 -5.55 -4.33
CA SER A 196 -26.44 -5.26 -5.42
C SER A 196 -26.05 -5.85 -6.77
N PHE A 197 -24.78 -6.26 -6.96
CA PHE A 197 -24.28 -6.86 -8.20
C PHE A 197 -25.10 -8.10 -8.60
N PHE A 198 -25.38 -8.96 -7.63
CA PHE A 198 -26.08 -10.23 -7.87
C PHE A 198 -27.62 -10.12 -7.92
N ARG A 199 -28.19 -8.93 -7.67
CA ARG A 199 -29.65 -8.76 -7.65
C ARG A 199 -30.22 -8.94 -9.05
N GLY A 200 -31.17 -9.86 -9.20
CA GLY A 200 -31.78 -10.18 -10.50
C GLY A 200 -30.81 -10.82 -11.50
N LEU A 201 -29.64 -11.28 -11.03
CA LEU A 201 -28.63 -11.86 -11.89
C LEU A 201 -29.07 -13.27 -12.32
N ASN A 202 -29.03 -13.52 -13.62
CA ASN A 202 -29.32 -14.79 -14.27
C ASN A 202 -28.21 -15.08 -15.29
N GLY A 203 -28.23 -16.28 -15.89
CA GLY A 203 -27.18 -16.69 -16.84
C GLY A 203 -27.03 -15.78 -18.07
N GLN A 204 -28.06 -15.00 -18.42
CA GLN A 204 -28.07 -14.13 -19.60
C GLN A 204 -27.48 -12.73 -19.33
N ASN A 205 -27.65 -12.18 -18.12
CA ASN A 205 -27.17 -10.83 -17.80
C ASN A 205 -25.85 -10.80 -17.00
N TYR A 206 -25.30 -11.94 -16.60
CA TYR A 206 -24.00 -12.02 -15.92
C TYR A 206 -22.88 -11.30 -16.70
N ALA A 207 -22.81 -11.54 -18.02
CA ALA A 207 -21.79 -10.94 -18.87
C ALA A 207 -21.90 -9.41 -18.90
N GLU A 208 -23.11 -8.90 -19.08
CA GLU A 208 -23.40 -7.45 -19.09
C GLU A 208 -23.05 -6.80 -17.74
N GLN A 209 -23.43 -7.40 -16.62
CA GLN A 209 -23.11 -6.89 -15.28
C GLN A 209 -21.59 -6.87 -15.04
N LYS A 210 -20.90 -7.94 -15.44
CA LYS A 210 -19.43 -8.01 -15.36
C LYS A 210 -18.76 -6.93 -16.22
N GLU A 211 -19.26 -6.68 -17.43
CA GLU A 211 -18.73 -5.63 -18.31
C GLU A 211 -18.88 -4.23 -17.70
N LYS A 212 -20.00 -3.92 -17.04
CA LYS A 212 -20.18 -2.66 -16.31
C LYS A 212 -19.18 -2.51 -15.16
N LEU A 213 -18.94 -3.58 -14.42
CA LEU A 213 -17.95 -3.59 -13.34
C LEU A 213 -16.52 -3.40 -13.89
N ILE A 214 -16.20 -4.04 -15.02
CA ILE A 214 -14.92 -3.86 -15.71
C ILE A 214 -14.75 -2.40 -16.16
N ALA A 215 -15.78 -1.78 -16.76
CA ALA A 215 -15.73 -0.38 -17.17
C ALA A 215 -15.47 0.57 -15.98
N LYS A 216 -16.02 0.25 -14.79
CA LYS A 216 -15.69 0.95 -13.54
C LYS A 216 -14.22 0.77 -13.14
N PHE A 217 -13.68 -0.44 -13.23
CA PHE A 217 -12.27 -0.68 -12.92
C PHE A 217 -11.36 0.05 -13.92
N ASP A 218 -11.73 0.07 -15.21
CA ASP A 218 -10.99 0.79 -16.25
C ASP A 218 -10.92 2.29 -15.96
N GLN A 219 -12.05 2.91 -15.58
CA GLN A 219 -12.07 4.32 -15.18
C GLN A 219 -11.09 4.62 -14.02
N LEU A 220 -11.01 3.72 -13.04
CA LEU A 220 -10.11 3.87 -11.89
C LEU A 220 -8.65 3.57 -12.28
N ARG A 221 -8.42 2.64 -13.21
CA ARG A 221 -7.11 2.32 -13.77
C ARG A 221 -6.52 3.48 -14.55
N GLU A 222 -7.34 4.22 -15.29
CA GLU A 222 -6.90 5.39 -16.05
C GLU A 222 -6.21 6.45 -15.18
N ILE A 223 -6.57 6.54 -13.90
CA ILE A 223 -5.92 7.44 -12.93
C ILE A 223 -4.84 6.75 -12.09
N GLY A 224 -4.59 5.46 -12.31
CA GLY A 224 -3.48 4.70 -11.71
C GLY A 224 -3.84 3.80 -10.52
N VAL A 225 -5.12 3.56 -10.23
CA VAL A 225 -5.51 2.59 -9.18
C VAL A 225 -5.06 1.19 -9.58
N ASN A 226 -4.22 0.54 -8.77
CA ASN A 226 -3.61 -0.75 -9.14
C ASN A 226 -4.08 -1.96 -8.32
N ARG A 227 -4.95 -1.76 -7.32
CA ARG A 227 -5.56 -2.84 -6.56
C ARG A 227 -7.04 -2.61 -6.35
N PHE A 228 -7.78 -3.70 -6.53
CA PHE A 228 -9.22 -3.75 -6.33
C PHE A 228 -9.56 -4.68 -5.17
N CYS A 229 -10.42 -4.21 -4.28
CA CYS A 229 -10.96 -5.01 -3.19
C CYS A 229 -12.41 -5.39 -3.50
N ILE A 230 -12.79 -6.63 -3.24
CA ILE A 230 -14.13 -7.14 -3.50
C ILE A 230 -14.77 -7.46 -2.15
N LEU A 231 -15.82 -6.71 -1.79
CA LEU A 231 -16.50 -6.81 -0.51
C LEU A 231 -17.82 -7.56 -0.69
N ASN A 232 -18.02 -8.60 0.10
CA ASN A 232 -19.18 -9.47 0.05
C ASN A 232 -19.74 -9.76 1.45
N ASP A 233 -19.52 -8.84 2.39
CA ASP A 233 -20.00 -8.91 3.77
C ASP A 233 -21.53 -8.79 3.84
N ASP A 234 -22.16 -7.84 3.14
CA ASP A 234 -23.62 -7.70 3.07
C ASP A 234 -24.23 -8.48 1.88
N PHE A 235 -24.00 -9.80 1.86
CA PHE A 235 -24.50 -10.68 0.80
C PHE A 235 -26.03 -10.83 0.85
N GLY A 236 -26.73 -10.11 -0.03
CA GLY A 236 -28.19 -10.13 -0.10
C GLY A 236 -28.80 -11.07 -1.16
N SER A 237 -28.02 -11.50 -2.15
CA SER A 237 -28.49 -12.33 -3.28
C SER A 237 -27.32 -12.98 -4.03
N GLY A 238 -27.59 -14.03 -4.80
CA GLY A 238 -26.59 -14.82 -5.54
C GLY A 238 -26.27 -16.15 -4.85
N SER A 239 -25.33 -16.91 -5.41
CA SER A 239 -24.79 -18.13 -4.80
C SER A 239 -23.27 -18.04 -4.63
N THR A 240 -22.70 -18.86 -3.75
CA THR A 240 -21.24 -18.97 -3.58
C THR A 240 -20.55 -19.29 -4.91
N ASP A 241 -21.12 -20.15 -5.75
CA ASP A 241 -20.56 -20.50 -7.06
C ASP A 241 -20.50 -19.28 -8.00
N MET A 242 -21.49 -18.38 -7.94
CA MET A 242 -21.48 -17.15 -8.73
C MET A 242 -20.41 -16.18 -8.24
N VAL A 243 -20.18 -16.10 -6.92
CA VAL A 243 -19.09 -15.30 -6.34
C VAL A 243 -17.74 -15.86 -6.77
N VAL A 244 -17.53 -17.18 -6.67
CA VAL A 244 -16.30 -17.86 -7.15
C VAL A 244 -16.07 -17.58 -8.62
N ARG A 245 -17.11 -17.74 -9.45
CA ARG A 245 -17.03 -17.46 -10.89
C ARG A 245 -16.61 -16.02 -11.17
N LEU A 246 -17.22 -15.05 -10.49
CA LEU A 246 -16.87 -13.64 -10.64
C LEU A 246 -15.42 -13.37 -10.22
N LEU A 247 -15.00 -13.85 -9.05
CA LEU A 247 -13.65 -13.65 -8.54
C LEU A 247 -12.59 -14.26 -9.47
N ASN A 248 -12.82 -15.47 -9.97
CA ASN A 248 -11.93 -16.11 -10.95
C ASN A 248 -11.91 -15.35 -12.27
N ASP A 249 -13.09 -14.94 -12.77
CA ASP A 249 -13.19 -14.14 -14.00
C ASP A 249 -12.40 -12.83 -13.86
N LEU A 250 -12.58 -12.09 -12.76
CA LEU A 250 -11.86 -10.84 -12.51
C LEU A 250 -10.37 -11.10 -12.34
N ASN A 251 -9.97 -12.12 -11.58
CA ASN A 251 -8.56 -12.43 -11.35
C ASN A 251 -7.84 -12.80 -12.66
N GLN A 252 -8.41 -13.71 -13.45
CA GLN A 252 -7.79 -14.21 -14.68
C GLN A 252 -7.92 -13.24 -15.85
N ASN A 253 -9.11 -12.67 -16.05
CA ASN A 253 -9.40 -11.90 -17.26
C ASN A 253 -9.17 -10.40 -17.11
N TYR A 254 -9.02 -9.90 -15.88
CA TYR A 254 -8.78 -8.48 -15.65
C TYR A 254 -7.47 -8.23 -14.90
N VAL A 255 -7.34 -8.74 -13.67
CA VAL A 255 -6.21 -8.43 -12.78
C VAL A 255 -4.89 -8.91 -13.38
N LYS A 256 -4.78 -10.20 -13.73
CA LYS A 256 -3.56 -10.76 -14.36
C LYS A 256 -3.25 -10.12 -15.72
N LYS A 257 -4.27 -9.81 -16.53
CA LYS A 257 -4.06 -9.21 -17.87
C LYS A 257 -3.59 -7.76 -17.82
N ASN A 258 -3.99 -7.01 -16.80
CA ASN A 258 -3.66 -5.60 -16.63
C ASN A 258 -2.50 -5.37 -15.63
N ASP A 259 -1.80 -6.43 -15.22
CA ASP A 259 -0.73 -6.38 -14.21
C ASP A 259 -1.17 -5.66 -12.92
N CYS A 260 -2.42 -5.90 -12.51
CA CYS A 260 -2.96 -5.39 -11.26
C CYS A 260 -2.45 -6.24 -10.09
N LYS A 261 -2.38 -5.62 -8.91
CA LYS A 261 -2.04 -6.37 -7.69
C LYS A 261 -3.18 -7.33 -7.30
N PRO A 262 -2.88 -8.41 -6.56
CA PRO A 262 -3.88 -9.40 -6.17
C PRO A 262 -5.10 -8.79 -5.47
N ILE A 263 -6.29 -9.31 -5.78
CA ILE A 263 -7.55 -8.90 -5.16
C ILE A 263 -7.50 -9.16 -3.65
N ILE A 264 -7.97 -8.20 -2.87
CA ILE A 264 -8.33 -8.41 -1.46
C ILE A 264 -9.83 -8.69 -1.41
N TYR A 265 -10.23 -9.79 -0.78
CA TYR A 265 -11.63 -10.23 -0.74
C TYR A 265 -12.15 -10.30 0.69
N CYS A 266 -13.31 -9.70 0.94
CA CYS A 266 -14.04 -9.82 2.22
C CYS A 266 -15.22 -10.80 2.05
N PRO A 267 -15.19 -12.00 2.66
CA PRO A 267 -16.28 -12.97 2.61
C PRO A 267 -17.48 -12.54 3.45
N GLN A 268 -18.66 -13.10 3.17
CA GLN A 268 -19.85 -12.93 4.03
C GLN A 268 -19.61 -13.43 5.47
N GLN A 269 -18.93 -14.57 5.61
CA GLN A 269 -18.67 -15.21 6.90
C GLN A 269 -17.26 -14.86 7.42
N TYR A 270 -16.94 -13.57 7.49
CA TYR A 270 -15.64 -13.10 7.98
C TYR A 270 -15.45 -13.27 9.50
N ASN A 271 -16.52 -13.60 10.23
CA ASN A 271 -16.50 -13.88 11.67
C ASN A 271 -16.82 -15.36 11.93
N ASN A 272 -15.97 -16.03 12.72
CA ASN A 272 -16.17 -17.43 13.12
C ASN A 272 -17.54 -17.69 13.76
N ALA A 273 -18.08 -16.72 14.50
CA ALA A 273 -19.40 -16.85 15.12
C ALA A 273 -20.56 -16.94 14.11
N TRP A 274 -20.34 -16.49 12.87
CA TRP A 274 -21.32 -16.50 11.79
C TRP A 274 -21.04 -17.60 10.76
N SER A 275 -20.01 -18.42 10.99
CA SER A 275 -19.78 -19.64 10.21
C SER A 275 -20.74 -20.74 10.65
N ASP A 276 -21.22 -21.55 9.71
CA ASP A 276 -22.12 -22.66 10.03
C ASP A 276 -21.49 -23.69 10.97
N SER A 277 -22.30 -24.48 11.68
CA SER A 277 -21.84 -25.52 12.62
C SER A 277 -21.04 -26.65 11.96
N ASN A 278 -20.92 -26.65 10.63
CA ASN A 278 -20.12 -27.59 9.85
C ASN A 278 -18.76 -27.00 9.42
N GLY A 279 -18.44 -25.76 9.82
CA GLY A 279 -17.17 -25.12 9.52
C GLY A 279 -16.91 -24.96 8.02
N LYS A 280 -17.93 -24.89 7.16
CA LYS A 280 -17.75 -24.62 5.73
C LYS A 280 -17.39 -23.16 5.53
N ARG A 281 -16.14 -22.83 5.87
CA ARG A 281 -15.50 -21.51 5.70
C ARG A 281 -15.25 -21.12 4.24
N GLU A 282 -15.54 -22.01 3.29
CA GLU A 282 -14.72 -22.08 2.09
C GLU A 282 -15.51 -21.69 0.86
N ILE A 283 -15.26 -20.47 0.40
CA ILE A 283 -15.23 -20.18 -1.03
C ILE A 283 -14.14 -21.08 -1.63
N LYS A 284 -14.56 -22.22 -2.18
CA LYS A 284 -13.67 -23.18 -2.84
C LYS A 284 -13.50 -22.82 -4.30
N GLY A 285 -12.37 -23.22 -4.89
CA GLY A 285 -12.15 -23.10 -6.32
C GLY A 285 -11.70 -21.72 -6.80
N LEU A 286 -11.12 -20.89 -5.93
CA LEU A 286 -10.40 -19.68 -6.35
C LEU A 286 -9.09 -20.06 -7.07
N THR A 287 -8.79 -19.39 -8.19
CA THR A 287 -7.65 -19.66 -9.10
C THR A 287 -7.03 -18.38 -9.67
#